data_AF-A0A0D7A9U9-F1
#
_entry.id   AF-A0A0D7A9U9-F1
#
_cell.length_a   1.000
_cell.length_b   1.000
_cell.length_c   1.000
_cell.angle_alpha   90.00
_cell.angle_beta   90.00
_cell.angle_gamma   90.00
#
_symmetry.space_group_name_H-M   'P 1'
#
loop_
_entity.id
_entity.type
_entity.pdbx_description
1 polymer ?
#
loop_
_entity_poly.entity_id
_entity_poly.type
_entity_poly.pdbx_seq_one_letter_code
_entity_poly.pdbx_strand_id
1 'polypeptide(L)'
;MAYVELLQELRDVDASYNQSSTTFINIVPVEFGSTNSGRQQYDNNTSRTRKAETQRKVAGERRDRILREVVEMEVHMCIPKHWTIDDKEYTDALQYLEECKYRRCLDTLLRLVVQRLFELQRMNLSQLGYKMRQHITRALQSRSKAIRRAVTALNTAAKNLTPPRKPLDWKEVAKYSFIEEFTMLRNTRQDISHNPWAEPAIRMLMKKA
;
A
#
# COMPACT_ATOMS: atom_id res chain seq x y z
N MET A 1 -12.87 -4.15 -6.78
CA MET A 1 -11.58 -3.95 -6.08
C MET A 1 -11.42 -4.92 -4.93
N ALA A 2 -12.36 -4.93 -3.98
CA ALA A 2 -12.32 -5.87 -2.86
C ALA A 2 -12.23 -7.34 -3.29
N TYR A 3 -12.85 -7.76 -4.40
CA TYR A 3 -12.86 -9.17 -4.83
C TYR A 3 -11.48 -9.74 -5.12
N VAL A 4 -10.69 -9.09 -5.99
CA VAL A 4 -9.34 -9.57 -6.31
C VAL A 4 -8.40 -9.51 -5.10
N GLU A 5 -8.56 -8.50 -4.23
CA GLU A 5 -7.82 -8.43 -2.96
C GLU A 5 -8.17 -9.60 -2.05
N LEU A 6 -9.46 -9.93 -1.89
CA LEU A 6 -9.90 -11.10 -1.12
C LEU A 6 -9.42 -12.42 -1.72
N LEU A 7 -9.33 -12.53 -3.05
CA LEU A 7 -8.75 -13.71 -3.71
C LEU A 7 -7.23 -13.84 -3.42
N GLN A 8 -6.50 -12.72 -3.36
CA GLN A 8 -5.09 -12.74 -2.95
C GLN A 8 -4.95 -13.12 -1.48
N GLU A 9 -5.76 -12.54 -0.61
CA GLU A 9 -5.76 -12.86 0.82
C GLU A 9 -6.13 -14.33 1.09
N LEU A 10 -7.09 -14.88 0.34
CA LEU A 10 -7.46 -16.28 0.44
C LEU A 10 -6.27 -17.18 0.12
N ARG A 11 -5.51 -16.89 -0.94
CA ARG A 11 -4.31 -17.66 -1.30
C ARG A 11 -3.20 -17.58 -0.24
N ASP A 12 -2.97 -16.39 0.31
CA ASP A 12 -1.97 -16.20 1.37
C ASP A 12 -2.36 -16.99 2.63
N VAL A 13 -3.65 -16.99 2.97
CA VAL A 13 -4.17 -17.75 4.11
C VAL A 13 -4.19 -19.25 3.84
N ASP A 14 -4.48 -19.70 2.62
CA ASP A 14 -4.33 -21.08 2.20
C ASP A 14 -2.89 -21.57 2.33
N ALA A 15 -1.92 -20.77 1.88
CA ALA A 15 -0.50 -21.06 2.04
C ALA A 15 -0.11 -21.17 3.52
N SER A 16 -0.58 -20.24 4.36
CA SER A 16 -0.33 -20.25 5.81
C SER A 16 -0.98 -21.44 6.52
N TYR A 17 -2.20 -21.82 6.13
CA TYR A 17 -2.89 -23.01 6.61
C TYR A 17 -2.15 -24.28 6.21
N ASN A 18 -1.76 -24.41 4.94
CA ASN A 18 -0.99 -25.55 4.44
C ASN A 18 0.33 -25.67 5.19
N GLN A 19 1.06 -24.58 5.40
CA GLN A 19 2.29 -24.57 6.20
C GLN A 19 2.06 -25.02 7.65
N SER A 20 0.99 -24.53 8.29
CA SER A 20 0.64 -24.90 9.66
C SER A 20 0.21 -26.37 9.76
N SER A 21 -0.50 -26.86 8.74
CA SER A 21 -0.93 -28.26 8.60
C SER A 21 0.27 -29.18 8.39
N THR A 22 1.20 -28.84 7.50
CA THR A 22 2.45 -29.57 7.29
C THR A 22 3.31 -29.59 8.55
N THR A 23 3.40 -28.46 9.26
CA THR A 23 4.12 -28.39 10.54
C THR A 23 3.53 -29.34 11.56
N PHE A 24 2.20 -29.39 11.68
CA PHE A 24 1.52 -30.30 12.59
C PHE A 24 1.74 -31.78 12.21
N ILE A 25 1.60 -32.14 10.93
CA ILE A 25 1.79 -33.51 10.43
C ILE A 25 3.23 -33.99 10.63
N ASN A 26 4.21 -33.09 10.50
CA ASN A 26 5.63 -33.41 10.65
C ASN A 26 6.12 -33.44 12.10
N ILE A 27 5.27 -33.15 13.10
CA ILE A 27 5.65 -33.35 14.50
C ILE A 27 5.57 -34.84 14.81
N VAL A 28 6.70 -35.53 14.61
CA VAL A 28 6.85 -36.93 14.98
C VAL A 28 7.02 -37.02 16.50
N PRO A 29 6.22 -37.85 17.20
CA PRO A 29 6.46 -38.18 18.59
C PRO A 29 7.82 -38.87 18.73
N VAL A 30 8.64 -38.41 19.67
CA VAL A 30 10.01 -38.91 19.95
C VAL A 30 10.09 -40.44 19.95
N GLU A 31 11.16 -40.98 19.34
CA GLU A 31 11.52 -42.40 19.38
C GLU A 31 11.62 -42.90 20.84
N PHE A 32 10.94 -44.02 21.11
CA PHE A 32 10.99 -44.74 22.38
C PHE A 32 12.42 -45.28 22.64
N GLY A 33 13.33 -44.46 23.17
CA GLY A 33 14.72 -44.91 23.37
C GLY A 33 15.58 -44.20 24.42
N SER A 34 15.20 -43.04 24.98
CA SER A 34 16.09 -42.30 25.90
C SER A 34 15.61 -42.33 27.35
N THR A 35 16.38 -42.99 28.22
CA THR A 35 15.94 -43.50 29.52
C THR A 35 16.03 -42.53 30.71
N ASN A 36 16.48 -41.27 30.57
CA ASN A 36 16.75 -40.42 31.74
C ASN A 36 16.03 -39.06 31.81
N SER A 37 15.15 -38.71 30.86
CA SER A 37 14.40 -37.42 30.85
C SER A 37 12.97 -37.50 30.32
N GLY A 38 12.31 -38.65 30.47
CA GLY A 38 11.03 -38.94 29.80
C GLY A 38 9.86 -38.01 30.13
N ARG A 39 9.71 -37.56 31.39
CA ARG A 39 8.54 -36.76 31.81
C ARG A 39 8.57 -35.31 31.29
N GLN A 40 9.69 -34.60 31.47
CA GLN A 40 9.85 -33.24 30.96
C GLN A 40 9.83 -33.19 29.43
N GLN A 41 10.41 -34.21 28.77
CA GLN A 41 10.41 -34.33 27.32
C GLN A 41 9.01 -34.63 26.77
N TYR A 42 8.22 -35.46 27.47
CA TYR A 42 6.82 -35.70 27.14
C TYR A 42 5.95 -34.44 27.30
N ASP A 43 6.07 -33.73 28.42
CA ASP A 43 5.32 -32.48 28.66
C ASP A 43 5.64 -31.41 27.61
N ASN A 44 6.91 -31.31 27.20
CA ASN A 44 7.33 -30.41 26.13
C ASN A 44 6.76 -30.83 24.76
N ASN A 45 6.74 -32.13 24.46
CA ASN A 45 6.19 -32.65 23.20
C ASN A 45 4.66 -32.51 23.10
N THR A 46 3.95 -32.76 24.19
CA THR A 46 2.48 -32.56 24.27
C THR A 46 2.11 -31.10 24.19
N SER A 47 2.89 -30.20 24.83
CA SER A 47 2.74 -28.76 24.67
C SER A 47 2.99 -28.30 23.23
N ARG A 48 4.05 -28.82 22.59
CA ARG A 48 4.41 -28.49 21.19
C ARG A 48 3.33 -28.94 20.19
N THR A 49 2.84 -30.17 20.32
CA THR A 49 1.76 -30.70 19.47
C THR A 49 0.47 -29.91 19.66
N ARG A 50 0.07 -29.61 20.90
CA ARG A 50 -1.13 -28.80 21.19
C ARG A 50 -1.02 -27.39 20.60
N LYS A 51 0.14 -26.73 20.70
CA LYS A 51 0.36 -25.40 20.10
C LYS A 51 0.23 -25.44 18.57
N ALA A 52 0.84 -26.44 17.93
CA ALA A 52 0.74 -26.61 16.48
C ALA A 52 -0.70 -26.93 16.03
N GLU A 53 -1.45 -27.73 16.81
CA GLU A 53 -2.87 -27.99 16.58
C GLU A 53 -3.70 -26.71 16.68
N THR A 54 -3.52 -25.93 17.74
CA THR A 54 -4.24 -24.65 17.90
C THR A 54 -3.90 -23.67 16.77
N GLN A 55 -2.62 -23.58 16.38
CA GLN A 55 -2.21 -22.73 15.26
C GLN A 55 -2.86 -23.15 13.94
N ARG A 56 -2.94 -24.46 13.66
CA ARG A 56 -3.65 -24.99 12.50
C ARG A 56 -5.14 -24.68 12.53
N LYS A 57 -5.80 -24.81 13.70
CA LYS A 57 -7.22 -24.47 13.87
C LYS A 57 -7.48 -22.99 13.60
N VAL A 58 -6.70 -22.09 14.21
CA VAL A 58 -6.82 -20.65 13.99
C VAL A 58 -6.60 -20.28 12.52
N ALA A 59 -5.61 -20.89 11.86
CA ALA A 59 -5.38 -20.68 10.43
C ALA A 59 -6.56 -21.17 9.56
N GLY A 60 -7.16 -22.32 9.92
CA GLY A 60 -8.34 -22.87 9.24
C GLY A 60 -9.58 -21.99 9.41
N GLU A 61 -9.86 -21.54 10.64
CA GLU A 61 -10.97 -20.62 10.92
C GLU A 61 -10.81 -19.30 10.15
N ARG A 62 -9.59 -18.77 10.04
CA ARG A 62 -9.29 -17.59 9.24
C ARG A 62 -9.56 -17.84 7.75
N ARG A 63 -9.14 -18.98 7.22
CA ARG A 63 -9.41 -19.37 5.82
C ARG A 63 -10.91 -19.42 5.56
N ASP A 64 -11.66 -20.11 6.40
CA ASP A 64 -13.10 -20.32 6.21
C ASP A 64 -13.90 -19.02 6.40
N ARG A 65 -13.38 -18.06 7.18
CA ARG A 65 -13.91 -16.69 7.23
C ARG A 65 -13.73 -15.98 5.87
N ILE A 66 -12.51 -15.95 5.34
CA ILE A 66 -12.22 -15.26 4.07
C ILE A 66 -12.98 -15.92 2.92
N LEU A 67 -13.04 -17.25 2.87
CA LEU A 67 -13.80 -17.98 1.86
C LEU A 67 -15.28 -17.56 1.87
N ARG A 68 -15.89 -17.41 3.05
CA ARG A 68 -17.27 -16.92 3.15
C ARG A 68 -17.42 -15.50 2.59
N GLU A 69 -16.50 -14.60 2.91
CA GLU A 69 -16.50 -13.22 2.39
C GLU A 69 -16.33 -13.20 0.86
N VAL A 70 -15.50 -14.09 0.29
CA VAL A 70 -15.33 -14.28 -1.16
C VAL A 70 -16.64 -14.75 -1.80
N VAL A 71 -17.26 -15.80 -1.27
CA VAL A 71 -18.52 -16.36 -1.80
C VAL A 71 -19.66 -15.33 -1.72
N GLU A 72 -19.76 -14.59 -0.62
CA GLU A 72 -20.76 -13.53 -0.46
C GLU A 72 -20.62 -12.46 -1.55
N MET A 73 -19.38 -12.07 -1.87
CA MET A 73 -19.15 -11.11 -2.96
C MET A 73 -19.38 -11.70 -4.34
N GLU A 74 -19.08 -12.98 -4.58
CA GLU A 74 -19.41 -13.65 -5.85
C GLU A 74 -20.91 -13.64 -6.10
N VAL A 75 -21.72 -13.91 -5.06
CA VAL A 75 -23.17 -13.80 -5.13
C VAL A 75 -23.62 -12.37 -5.40
N HIS A 76 -23.04 -11.39 -4.69
CA HIS A 76 -23.40 -9.98 -4.86
C HIS A 76 -23.06 -9.42 -6.26
N MET A 77 -21.93 -9.85 -6.83
CA MET A 77 -21.48 -9.44 -8.16
C MET A 77 -22.00 -10.34 -9.28
N CYS A 78 -22.82 -11.35 -8.96
CA CYS A 78 -23.36 -12.35 -9.89
C CYS A 78 -22.27 -13.04 -10.72
N ILE A 79 -21.14 -13.38 -10.10
CA ILE A 79 -20.02 -14.05 -10.76
C ILE A 79 -20.31 -15.55 -10.82
N PRO A 80 -20.43 -16.16 -12.01
CA PRO A 80 -20.84 -17.57 -12.13
C PRO A 80 -19.69 -18.56 -11.85
N LYS A 81 -18.43 -18.14 -12.05
CA LYS A 81 -17.24 -18.96 -11.90
C LYS A 81 -16.18 -18.21 -11.09
N HIS A 82 -15.63 -18.88 -10.08
CA HIS A 82 -14.50 -18.38 -9.31
C HIS A 82 -13.31 -17.99 -10.21
N TRP A 83 -12.83 -16.76 -10.07
CA TRP A 83 -11.74 -16.25 -10.91
C TRP A 83 -10.42 -16.93 -10.57
N THR A 84 -9.80 -17.49 -11.61
CA THR A 84 -8.48 -18.12 -11.56
C THR A 84 -7.43 -17.16 -12.12
N ILE A 85 -6.14 -17.40 -11.85
CA ILE A 85 -5.03 -16.55 -12.31
C ILE A 85 -4.99 -16.42 -13.85
N ASP A 86 -5.44 -17.46 -14.55
CA ASP A 86 -5.45 -17.54 -16.02
C ASP A 86 -6.62 -16.78 -16.66
N ASP A 87 -7.62 -16.38 -15.86
CA ASP A 87 -8.79 -15.68 -16.38
C ASP A 87 -8.44 -14.22 -16.70
N LYS A 88 -8.84 -13.73 -17.88
CA LYS A 88 -8.55 -12.36 -18.34
C LYS A 88 -9.11 -11.29 -17.40
N GLU A 89 -10.31 -11.55 -16.86
CA GLU A 89 -10.98 -10.64 -15.92
C GLU A 89 -10.14 -10.41 -14.66
N TYR A 90 -9.46 -11.46 -14.17
CA TYR A 90 -8.55 -11.36 -13.04
C TYR A 90 -7.32 -10.52 -13.38
N THR A 91 -6.71 -10.74 -14.55
CA THR A 91 -5.54 -9.95 -14.97
C THR A 91 -5.87 -8.47 -15.20
N ASP A 92 -7.03 -8.17 -15.79
CA ASP A 92 -7.47 -6.80 -16.04
C ASP A 92 -7.78 -6.08 -14.72
N ALA A 93 -8.44 -6.76 -13.78
CA ALA A 93 -8.70 -6.24 -12.46
C ALA A 93 -7.41 -5.99 -11.65
N LEU A 94 -6.38 -6.84 -11.81
CA LEU A 94 -5.05 -6.59 -11.22
C LEU A 94 -4.38 -5.35 -11.81
N GLN A 95 -4.42 -5.16 -13.13
CA GLN A 95 -3.87 -3.97 -13.77
C GLN A 95 -4.57 -2.71 -13.25
N TYR A 96 -5.90 -2.76 -13.17
CA TYR A 96 -6.71 -1.67 -12.63
C TYR A 96 -6.39 -1.38 -11.14
N LEU A 97 -6.04 -2.42 -10.37
CA LEU A 97 -5.61 -2.28 -8.98
C LEU A 97 -4.27 -1.58 -8.84
N GLU A 98 -3.28 -1.95 -9.65
CA GLU A 98 -1.99 -1.26 -9.68
C GLU A 98 -2.14 0.20 -10.15
N GLU A 99 -3.04 0.48 -11.12
CA GLU A 99 -3.39 1.85 -11.48
C GLU A 99 -4.00 2.63 -10.31
N CYS A 100 -4.91 2.03 -9.56
CA CYS A 100 -5.54 2.67 -8.41
C CYS A 100 -4.52 2.94 -7.29
N LYS A 101 -3.60 2.00 -7.02
CA LYS A 101 -2.48 2.19 -6.10
C LYS A 101 -1.62 3.37 -6.54
N TYR A 102 -1.24 3.42 -7.82
CA TYR A 102 -0.49 4.54 -8.37
C TYR A 102 -1.22 5.87 -8.17
N ARG A 103 -2.51 5.95 -8.51
CA ARG A 103 -3.34 7.17 -8.33
C ARG A 103 -3.42 7.58 -6.86
N ARG A 104 -3.58 6.64 -5.92
CA ARG A 104 -3.60 6.92 -4.48
C ARG A 104 -2.25 7.44 -3.97
N CYS A 105 -1.14 6.88 -4.45
CA CYS A 105 0.20 7.40 -4.15
C CYS A 105 0.38 8.82 -4.70
N LEU A 106 -0.12 9.08 -5.91
CA LEU A 106 -0.10 10.40 -6.54
C LEU A 106 -0.90 11.42 -5.71
N ASP A 107 -2.13 11.10 -5.31
CA ASP A 107 -2.98 11.98 -4.50
C ASP A 107 -2.34 12.29 -3.13
N THR A 108 -1.73 11.27 -2.51
CA THR A 108 -1.01 11.44 -1.24
C THR A 108 0.17 12.39 -1.41
N LEU A 109 0.93 12.24 -2.49
CA LEU A 109 2.05 13.11 -2.80
C LEU A 109 1.59 14.55 -3.05
N LEU A 110 0.55 14.74 -3.87
CA LEU A 110 -0.05 16.05 -4.13
C LEU A 110 -0.49 16.74 -2.84
N ARG A 111 -1.21 16.02 -1.97
CA ARG A 111 -1.65 16.56 -0.68
C ARG A 111 -0.46 17.07 0.15
N LEU A 112 0.61 16.29 0.26
CA LEU A 112 1.78 16.67 1.07
C LEU A 112 2.52 17.88 0.50
N VAL A 113 2.59 18.01 -0.82
CA VAL A 113 3.20 19.15 -1.50
C VAL A 113 2.37 20.41 -1.29
N VAL A 114 1.06 20.35 -1.54
CA VAL A 114 0.15 21.48 -1.36
C VAL A 114 0.24 21.98 0.08
N GLN A 115 0.23 21.05 1.05
CA GLN A 115 0.50 21.38 2.44
C GLN A 115 1.82 22.13 2.56
N ARG A 116 2.95 21.57 2.08
CA ARG A 116 4.30 22.19 2.15
C ARG A 116 4.30 23.63 1.64
N LEU A 117 3.64 23.89 0.52
CA LEU A 117 3.53 25.23 -0.06
C LEU A 117 2.79 26.19 0.86
N PHE A 118 1.69 25.77 1.49
CA PHE A 118 1.01 26.59 2.49
C PHE A 118 1.86 26.84 3.74
N GLU A 119 2.72 25.90 4.18
CA GLU A 119 3.67 26.18 5.26
C GLU A 119 4.72 27.22 4.86
N LEU A 120 5.27 27.11 3.65
CA LEU A 120 6.24 28.08 3.14
C LEU A 120 5.60 29.46 3.04
N GLN A 121 4.38 29.56 2.52
CA GLN A 121 3.63 30.81 2.47
C GLN A 121 3.41 31.38 3.88
N ARG A 122 3.01 30.55 4.84
CA ARG A 122 2.84 30.98 6.24
C ARG A 122 4.13 31.46 6.88
N MET A 123 5.29 30.90 6.50
CA MET A 123 6.58 31.38 6.97
C MET A 123 6.93 32.76 6.40
N ASN A 124 6.54 33.02 5.16
CA ASN A 124 6.82 34.28 4.45
C ASN A 124 5.93 35.45 4.89
N LEU A 125 4.84 35.21 5.63
CA LEU A 125 4.02 36.28 6.19
C LEU A 125 4.77 37.01 7.31
N SER A 126 4.91 38.34 7.19
CA SER A 126 5.40 39.17 8.28
C SER A 126 4.40 39.15 9.45
N GLN A 127 4.90 39.16 10.71
CA GLN A 127 4.16 39.13 11.99
C GLN A 127 3.98 37.76 12.69
N LEU A 128 4.72 36.72 12.35
CA LEU A 128 4.72 35.48 13.15
C LEU A 128 5.70 35.55 14.34
N GLY A 129 5.24 35.21 15.55
CA GLY A 129 6.09 35.08 16.74
C GLY A 129 7.15 33.97 16.60
N TYR A 130 8.27 34.08 17.32
CA TYR A 130 9.42 33.15 17.22
C TYR A 130 9.03 31.68 17.40
N LYS A 131 8.22 31.36 18.42
CA LYS A 131 7.73 29.99 18.68
C LYS A 131 6.97 29.42 17.48
N MET A 132 6.10 30.22 16.85
CA MET A 132 5.34 29.78 15.69
C MET A 132 6.25 29.50 14.48
N ARG A 133 7.27 30.33 14.25
CA ARG A 133 8.27 30.06 13.19
C ARG A 133 9.01 28.75 13.45
N GLN A 134 9.39 28.48 14.68
CA GLN A 134 10.03 27.21 15.05
C GLN A 134 9.13 25.99 14.76
N HIS A 135 7.84 26.09 15.07
CA HIS A 135 6.87 25.04 14.74
C HIS A 135 6.75 24.83 13.22
N ILE A 136 6.66 25.91 12.44
CA ILE A 136 6.60 25.83 10.97
C ILE A 136 7.87 25.18 10.39
N THR A 137 9.07 25.56 10.88
CA THR A 137 10.32 24.95 10.44
C THR A 137 10.38 23.45 10.73
N ARG A 138 9.98 23.02 11.94
CA ARG A 138 9.90 21.58 12.29
C ARG A 138 8.90 20.85 11.41
N ALA A 139 7.75 21.46 11.16
CA ALA A 139 6.73 20.88 10.32
C ALA A 139 7.22 20.73 8.86
N LEU A 140 7.92 21.72 8.31
CA LEU A 140 8.55 21.64 6.98
C LEU A 140 9.60 20.55 6.86
N GLN A 141 10.42 20.34 7.90
CA GLN A 141 11.38 19.24 7.94
C GLN A 141 10.67 17.88 7.92
N SER A 142 9.65 17.73 8.76
CA SER A 142 8.80 16.53 8.81
C SER A 142 8.12 16.26 7.46
N ARG A 143 7.53 17.29 6.84
CA ARG A 143 6.89 17.17 5.53
C ARG A 143 7.88 16.83 4.43
N SER A 144 9.08 17.39 4.45
CA SER A 144 10.12 17.05 3.47
C SER A 144 10.56 15.58 3.56
N LYS A 145 10.53 14.98 4.76
CA LYS A 145 10.72 13.53 4.94
C LYS A 145 9.51 12.74 4.43
N ALA A 146 8.29 13.20 4.70
CA ALA A 146 7.06 12.56 4.23
C ALA A 146 6.96 12.55 2.69
N ILE A 147 7.26 13.68 2.04
CA ILE A 147 7.23 13.79 0.58
C ILE A 147 8.28 12.86 -0.05
N ARG A 148 9.50 12.75 0.50
CA ARG A 148 10.50 11.77 0.04
C ARG A 148 9.95 10.34 0.07
N ARG A 149 9.29 9.94 1.16
CA ARG A 149 8.65 8.61 1.26
C ARG A 149 7.51 8.42 0.26
N ALA A 150 6.71 9.45 0.04
CA ALA A 150 5.62 9.42 -0.93
C ALA A 150 6.16 9.29 -2.38
N VAL A 151 7.24 9.98 -2.73
CA VAL A 151 7.92 9.83 -4.02
C VAL A 151 8.46 8.42 -4.19
N THR A 152 9.09 7.83 -3.17
CA THR A 152 9.55 6.43 -3.27
C THR A 152 8.39 5.46 -3.47
N ALA A 153 7.29 5.62 -2.74
CA ALA A 153 6.10 4.78 -2.86
C ALA A 153 5.42 4.91 -4.24
N LEU A 154 5.40 6.13 -4.79
CA LEU A 154 4.93 6.35 -6.14
C LEU A 154 5.83 5.68 -7.18
N ASN A 155 7.15 5.83 -7.05
CA ASN A 155 8.10 5.23 -7.98
C ASN A 155 8.04 3.70 -7.93
N THR A 156 7.75 3.09 -6.77
CA THR A 156 7.48 1.65 -6.70
C THR A 156 6.19 1.28 -7.42
N ALA A 157 5.09 2.02 -7.22
CA ALA A 157 3.83 1.76 -7.91
C ALA A 157 3.94 1.98 -9.43
N ALA A 158 4.71 3.00 -9.85
CA ALA A 158 4.93 3.33 -11.26
C ALA A 158 5.64 2.21 -12.04
N LYS A 159 6.49 1.43 -11.38
CA LYS A 159 7.18 0.27 -11.98
C LYS A 159 6.25 -0.92 -12.20
N ASN A 160 5.20 -1.06 -11.40
CA ASN A 160 4.24 -2.16 -11.50
C ASN A 160 3.19 -1.95 -12.61
N LEU A 161 3.09 -0.73 -13.16
CA LEU A 161 2.18 -0.44 -14.25
C LEU A 161 2.67 -1.03 -15.57
N THR A 162 1.73 -1.37 -16.44
CA THR A 162 2.00 -1.83 -17.81
C THR A 162 1.37 -0.83 -18.79
N PRO A 163 2.15 0.00 -19.51
CA PRO A 163 3.60 0.13 -19.46
C PRO A 163 4.12 0.85 -18.20
N PRO A 164 5.37 0.60 -17.79
CA PRO A 164 5.96 1.25 -16.62
C PRO A 164 6.13 2.75 -16.86
N ARG A 165 5.81 3.57 -15.85
CA ARG A 165 5.89 5.03 -15.95
C ARG A 165 7.27 5.54 -15.54
N LYS A 166 7.67 6.68 -16.11
CA LYS A 166 8.93 7.36 -15.77
C LYS A 166 8.94 7.69 -14.26
N PRO A 167 10.01 7.34 -13.52
CA PRO A 167 10.13 7.67 -12.11
C PRO A 167 10.29 9.18 -11.92
N LEU A 168 9.76 9.67 -10.81
CA LEU A 168 9.83 11.07 -10.40
C LEU A 168 11.07 11.29 -9.52
N ASP A 169 11.89 12.30 -9.83
CA ASP A 169 12.99 12.70 -8.96
C ASP A 169 12.51 13.64 -7.85
N TRP A 170 12.94 13.38 -6.63
CA TRP A 170 12.68 14.23 -5.48
C TRP A 170 13.25 15.64 -5.67
N LYS A 171 14.40 15.79 -6.33
CA LYS A 171 15.00 17.13 -6.54
C LYS A 171 14.10 18.00 -7.42
N GLU A 172 13.43 17.41 -8.41
CA GLU A 172 12.43 18.11 -9.21
C GLU A 172 11.22 18.48 -8.35
N VAL A 173 10.75 17.57 -7.49
CA VAL A 173 9.64 17.84 -6.56
C VAL A 173 9.93 18.98 -5.58
N ALA A 174 11.16 19.04 -5.08
CA ALA A 174 11.58 20.06 -4.11
C ALA A 174 11.66 21.46 -4.72
N LYS A 175 11.98 21.56 -6.02
CA LYS A 175 12.07 22.81 -6.79
C LYS A 175 10.71 23.45 -7.03
N TYR A 176 9.63 22.66 -7.01
CA TYR A 176 8.30 23.21 -7.21
C TYR A 176 7.94 24.19 -6.11
N SER A 177 7.82 25.45 -6.53
CA SER A 177 7.47 26.59 -5.68
C SER A 177 5.98 26.91 -5.75
N PHE A 178 5.29 26.37 -6.76
CA PHE A 178 3.86 26.54 -6.99
C PHE A 178 3.19 25.21 -7.35
N ILE A 179 1.91 25.07 -7.01
CA ILE A 179 1.07 23.89 -7.32
C ILE A 179 0.97 23.65 -8.85
N GLU A 180 1.13 24.72 -9.61
CA GLU A 180 1.02 24.85 -11.07
C GLU A 180 2.23 24.27 -11.84
N GLU A 181 3.38 24.19 -11.19
CA GLU A 181 4.61 23.62 -11.74
C GLU A 181 4.65 22.09 -11.61
N PHE A 182 3.69 21.53 -10.87
CA PHE A 182 3.56 20.11 -10.62
C PHE A 182 3.05 19.40 -11.89
N THR A 183 3.97 19.12 -12.81
CA THR A 183 3.75 18.36 -14.06
C THR A 183 3.06 17.01 -13.84
N MET A 184 3.06 16.51 -12.61
CA MET A 184 2.35 15.30 -12.18
C MET A 184 0.82 15.38 -12.28
N LEU A 185 0.26 16.60 -12.30
CA LEU A 185 -1.18 16.81 -12.53
C LEU A 185 -1.62 16.29 -13.91
N ARG A 186 -0.68 16.10 -14.85
CA ARG A 186 -0.90 15.42 -16.14
C ARG A 186 -1.53 14.04 -16.02
N ASN A 187 -1.17 13.31 -14.96
CA ASN A 187 -1.62 11.93 -14.78
C ASN A 187 -2.81 11.82 -13.82
N THR A 188 -3.48 12.93 -13.50
CA THR A 188 -4.69 12.95 -12.68
C THR A 188 -5.93 12.63 -13.52
N ARG A 189 -7.10 12.47 -12.89
CA ARG A 189 -8.36 12.11 -13.57
C ARG A 189 -8.77 13.10 -14.68
N GLN A 190 -8.27 14.32 -14.64
CA GLN A 190 -8.50 15.35 -15.65
C GLN A 190 -7.16 16.05 -15.95
N ASP A 191 -6.55 15.71 -17.08
CA ASP A 191 -5.31 16.34 -17.49
C ASP A 191 -5.58 17.78 -17.94
N ILE A 192 -5.40 18.71 -17.00
CA ILE A 192 -5.55 20.14 -17.23
C ILE A 192 -4.33 20.78 -17.92
N SER A 193 -3.25 20.04 -18.16
CA SER A 193 -2.00 20.59 -18.70
C SER A 193 -2.09 21.03 -20.16
N HIS A 194 -3.09 20.55 -20.89
CA HIS A 194 -3.36 20.90 -22.28
C HIS A 194 -4.08 22.25 -22.43
N ASN A 195 -4.56 22.85 -21.33
CA ASN A 195 -5.25 24.13 -21.40
C ASN A 195 -4.27 25.29 -21.61
N PRO A 196 -4.65 26.34 -22.37
CA PRO A 196 -3.78 27.50 -22.62
C PRO A 196 -3.32 28.19 -21.33
N TRP A 197 -4.20 28.28 -20.32
CA TRP A 197 -3.87 28.86 -19.02
C TRP A 197 -2.93 28.00 -18.18
N ALA A 198 -2.62 26.76 -18.58
CA ALA A 198 -1.62 25.93 -17.91
C ALA A 198 -0.19 26.20 -18.40
N GLU A 199 -0.02 26.98 -19.49
CA GLU A 199 1.30 27.33 -20.01
C GLU A 199 2.03 28.33 -19.08
N PRO A 200 3.30 28.09 -18.70
CA PRO A 200 4.04 28.97 -17.80
C PRO A 200 4.09 30.43 -18.25
N ALA A 201 4.25 30.66 -19.57
CA ALA A 201 4.33 32.00 -20.14
C ALA A 201 3.00 32.77 -19.98
N ILE A 202 1.87 32.13 -20.30
CA ILE A 202 0.53 32.72 -20.20
C ILE A 202 0.17 33.00 -18.73
N ARG A 203 0.57 32.12 -17.79
CA ARG A 203 0.34 32.33 -16.35
C ARG A 203 1.11 33.51 -15.78
N MET A 204 2.37 33.67 -16.18
CA MET A 204 3.18 34.80 -15.74
C MET A 204 2.63 36.14 -16.24
N LEU A 205 1.99 36.15 -17.42
CA LEU A 205 1.24 37.30 -17.92
C LEU A 205 -0.02 37.56 -17.09
N MET A 206 -0.83 36.53 -16.80
CA MET A 206 -2.05 36.66 -15.98
C MET A 206 -1.78 37.18 -14.56
N LYS A 207 -0.64 36.82 -13.94
CA LYS A 207 -0.28 37.27 -12.58
C LYS A 207 0.21 38.72 -12.52
N LYS A 208 0.59 39.31 -13.66
CA LYS A 208 1.09 40.69 -13.75
C LYS A 208 -0.02 41.71 -14.09
N ALA A 209 -1.20 41.24 -14.47
CA ALA A 209 -2.40 42.04 -14.66
C ALA A 209 -3.18 42.16 -13.33
#